data_AF-U5MW48-F1
#
_entry.id   AF-U5MW48-F1
#
_cell.length_a   1.000
_cell.length_b   1.000
_cell.length_c   1.000
_cell.angle_alpha   90.00
_cell.angle_beta   90.00
_cell.angle_gamma   90.00
#
_symmetry.space_group_name_H-M   'P 1'
#
loop_
_entity.id
_entity.type
_entity.pdbx_description
1 polymer ?
#
loop_
_entity_poly.entity_id
_entity_poly.type
_entity_poly.pdbx_seq_one_letter_code
_entity_poly.pdbx_strand_id
1 'polypeptide(L)'
;MEIYIYKTYDEWFKDKPTEVLEGDINTAYNGTLVIDTLEDSKRYRQRFSLKNNFAIIYKLSYGFLSYPREINIYSSVDSWKNSNPEITFKGEVCENEGGESQFVFINEDGFKHYISMNGIYAVTYER
;
A
#
# COMPACT_ATOMS: atom_id res chain seq x y z
N MET A 1 -15.27 3.91 5.61
CA MET A 1 -14.37 2.73 5.69
C MET A 1 -13.17 3.12 6.55
N GLU A 2 -12.64 2.22 7.38
CA GLU A 2 -11.39 2.48 8.12
C GLU A 2 -10.19 2.45 7.16
N ILE A 3 -9.32 3.44 7.29
CA ILE A 3 -8.12 3.63 6.49
C ILE A 3 -6.94 3.84 7.44
N TYR A 4 -5.94 2.97 7.32
CA TYR A 4 -4.77 2.93 8.19
C TYR A 4 -3.59 3.61 7.49
N ILE A 5 -2.96 4.57 8.15
CA ILE A 5 -1.82 5.33 7.62
C ILE A 5 -0.58 5.01 8.45
N TYR A 6 0.51 4.66 7.75
CA TYR A 6 1.80 4.33 8.32
C TYR A 6 2.84 5.30 7.78
N LYS A 7 3.63 5.93 8.65
CA LYS A 7 4.66 6.90 8.26
C LYS A 7 5.98 6.24 7.89
N THR A 8 6.26 5.08 8.47
CA THR A 8 7.55 4.39 8.29
C THR A 8 7.37 2.94 7.84
N TYR A 9 8.42 2.38 7.24
CA TYR A 9 8.49 0.96 6.90
C TYR A 9 8.31 0.07 8.15
N ASP A 10 8.95 0.44 9.26
CA ASP A 10 8.88 -0.34 10.51
C ASP A 10 7.48 -0.36 11.13
N GLU A 11 6.78 0.78 11.09
CA GLU A 11 5.37 0.87 11.48
C GLU A 11 4.50 -0.06 10.63
N TRP A 12 4.66 -0.02 9.32
CA TRP A 12 3.92 -0.89 8.40
C TRP A 12 4.23 -2.37 8.63
N PHE A 13 5.51 -2.70 8.74
CA PHE A 13 5.98 -4.07 8.94
C PHE A 13 5.49 -4.69 10.25
N LYS A 14 5.37 -3.88 11.31
CA LYS A 14 4.87 -4.31 12.64
C LYS A 14 3.37 -4.15 12.81
N ASP A 15 2.66 -3.73 11.76
CA ASP A 15 1.24 -3.37 11.78
C ASP A 15 0.86 -2.42 12.94
N LYS A 16 1.58 -1.29 13.02
CA LYS A 16 1.33 -0.22 13.98
C LYS A 16 0.99 1.08 13.25
N PRO A 17 -0.29 1.31 12.90
CA PRO A 17 -0.67 2.51 12.19
C PRO A 17 -0.36 3.76 13.02
N THR A 18 0.19 4.79 12.37
CA THR A 18 0.33 6.12 12.97
C THR A 18 -1.04 6.76 13.17
N GLU A 19 -1.94 6.57 12.21
CA GLU A 19 -3.26 7.18 12.21
C GLU A 19 -4.29 6.25 11.58
N VAL A 20 -5.53 6.32 12.09
CA VAL A 20 -6.69 5.61 11.54
C VAL A 20 -7.75 6.65 11.23
N LEU A 21 -8.18 6.68 9.96
CA LEU A 21 -9.19 7.62 9.45
C LEU A 21 -10.43 6.85 9.01
N GLU A 22 -11.59 7.49 9.15
CA GLU A 22 -12.82 7.02 8.50
C GLU A 22 -13.10 7.87 7.26
N GLY A 23 -13.26 7.21 6.11
CA GLY A 23 -13.61 7.90 4.87
C GLY A 23 -13.87 6.96 3.71
N ASP A 24 -13.99 7.54 2.52
CA ASP A 24 -14.17 6.85 1.25
C ASP A 24 -12.94 7.03 0.37
N ILE A 25 -12.36 5.91 -0.06
CA ILE A 25 -11.21 5.90 -0.98
C ILE A 25 -11.72 6.19 -2.39
N ASN A 26 -11.04 7.11 -3.08
CA ASN A 26 -11.20 7.33 -4.52
C ASN A 26 -9.82 7.37 -5.18
N THR A 27 -9.74 6.96 -6.44
CA THR A 27 -8.57 7.17 -7.29
C THR A 27 -8.83 8.34 -8.23
N ALA A 28 -7.98 9.36 -8.19
CA ALA A 28 -8.03 10.46 -9.15
C ALA A 28 -7.61 9.97 -10.55
N TYR A 29 -7.96 10.73 -11.59
CA TYR A 29 -7.69 10.41 -13.01
C TYR A 29 -6.21 10.10 -13.36
N ASN A 30 -5.27 10.44 -12.48
CA ASN A 30 -3.83 10.21 -12.64
C ASN A 30 -3.29 9.09 -11.72
N GLY A 31 -4.15 8.22 -11.18
CA GLY A 31 -3.77 7.14 -10.27
C GLY A 31 -3.44 7.62 -8.85
N THR A 32 -3.62 8.91 -8.53
CA THR A 32 -3.40 9.41 -7.16
C THR A 32 -4.53 8.97 -6.24
N LEU A 33 -4.18 8.29 -5.15
CA LEU A 33 -5.10 7.96 -4.07
C LEU A 33 -5.59 9.23 -3.35
N VAL A 34 -6.91 9.37 -3.21
CA VAL A 34 -7.53 10.44 -2.43
C VAL A 34 -8.55 9.85 -1.47
N ILE A 35 -8.73 10.48 -0.33
CA ILE A 35 -9.64 10.04 0.72
C ILE A 35 -10.66 11.15 0.94
N ASP A 36 -11.93 10.87 0.68
CA ASP A 36 -13.01 11.79 0.99
C ASP A 36 -13.50 11.52 2.43
N THR A 37 -13.51 12.56 3.25
CA THR A 37 -13.92 12.53 4.66
C THR A 37 -15.08 13.49 4.89
N LEU A 38 -15.86 13.25 5.94
CA LEU A 38 -17.02 14.08 6.32
C LEU A 38 -16.82 14.63 7.73
N GLU A 39 -16.78 15.95 7.85
CA GLU A 39 -16.65 16.66 9.12
C GLU A 39 -17.65 17.82 9.13
N ASP A 40 -18.47 17.92 10.18
CA ASP A 40 -19.51 18.96 10.31
C ASP A 40 -20.40 19.14 9.07
N SER A 41 -20.84 18.02 8.49
CA SER A 41 -21.64 17.98 7.24
C SER A 41 -20.93 18.52 5.99
N LYS A 42 -19.63 18.82 6.06
CA LYS A 42 -18.81 19.24 4.92
C LYS A 42 -17.93 18.07 4.48
N ARG A 43 -17.83 17.89 3.16
CA ARG A 43 -16.97 16.88 2.55
C ARG A 43 -15.61 17.46 2.24
N TYR A 44 -14.56 16.79 2.69
CA TYR A 44 -13.17 17.16 2.46
C TYR A 44 -12.46 16.06 1.68
N ARG A 45 -11.81 16.45 0.58
CA ARG A 45 -10.94 15.55 -0.19
C ARG A 45 -9.51 15.70 0.29
N GLN A 46 -9.00 14.65 0.90
CA GLN A 46 -7.64 14.57 1.39
C GLN A 46 -6.73 13.90 0.36
N ARG A 47 -5.56 14.51 0.12
CA ARG A 47 -4.52 13.94 -0.73
C ARG A 47 -3.29 13.70 0.13
N PHE A 48 -2.89 12.45 0.25
CA PHE A 48 -1.72 12.07 1.04
C PHE A 48 -0.53 11.83 0.13
N SER A 49 0.63 12.35 0.54
CA SER A 49 1.88 12.04 -0.14
C SER A 49 2.45 10.74 0.40
N LEU A 50 2.68 9.76 -0.49
CA LEU A 50 3.46 8.55 -0.17
C LEU A 50 4.98 8.81 -0.13
N LYS A 51 5.41 10.08 -0.22
CA LYS A 51 6.78 10.48 0.11
C LYS A 51 6.98 10.61 1.62
N ASN A 52 5.96 11.14 2.31
CA ASN A 52 5.99 11.42 3.76
C ASN A 52 5.21 10.38 4.57
N ASN A 53 4.40 9.56 3.91
CA ASN A 53 3.78 8.38 4.49
C ASN A 53 4.34 7.16 3.76
N PHE A 54 4.63 6.10 4.50
CA PHE A 54 5.13 4.87 3.92
C PHE A 54 3.99 4.02 3.33
N ALA A 55 2.87 3.87 4.04
CA ALA A 55 1.76 3.07 3.55
C ALA A 55 0.39 3.69 3.86
N ILE A 56 -0.57 3.44 2.98
CA ILE A 56 -2.00 3.68 3.19
C ILE A 56 -2.74 2.37 2.88
N ILE A 57 -3.52 1.88 3.83
CA ILE A 57 -4.13 0.56 3.79
C ILE A 57 -5.62 0.64 4.10
N TYR A 58 -6.44 -0.13 3.41
CA TYR A 58 -7.86 -0.29 3.73
C TYR A 58 -8.39 -1.66 3.32
N LYS A 59 -9.47 -2.11 3.96
CA LYS A 59 -10.08 -3.41 3.68
C LYS A 59 -11.09 -3.32 2.53
N LEU A 60 -10.95 -4.19 1.53
CA LEU A 60 -11.89 -4.26 0.42
C LEU A 60 -13.18 -4.98 0.84
N SER A 61 -14.32 -4.49 0.36
CA SER A 61 -15.65 -5.06 0.67
C SER A 61 -15.88 -6.45 0.06
N TYR A 62 -15.16 -6.76 -1.02
CA TYR A 62 -15.29 -8.01 -1.78
C TYR A 62 -14.20 -9.05 -1.45
N GLY A 63 -13.29 -8.75 -0.51
CA GLY A 63 -12.19 -9.64 -0.14
C GLY A 63 -11.11 -9.79 -1.22
N PHE A 64 -10.39 -10.92 -1.19
CA PHE A 64 -9.33 -11.26 -2.15
C PHE A 64 -9.93 -11.92 -3.41
N LEU A 65 -9.63 -11.39 -4.62
CA LEU A 65 -10.34 -11.77 -5.86
C LEU A 65 -9.53 -12.53 -6.92
N SER A 66 -8.26 -12.85 -6.69
CA SER A 66 -7.42 -13.38 -7.78
C SER A 66 -6.41 -14.46 -7.37
N TYR A 67 -5.50 -14.79 -8.29
CA TYR A 67 -4.40 -15.73 -8.11
C TYR A 67 -3.28 -15.06 -7.30
N PRO A 68 -3.09 -15.42 -6.02
CA PRO A 68 -2.06 -14.81 -5.19
C PRO A 68 -0.69 -15.19 -5.73
N ARG A 69 0.12 -14.17 -6.00
CA ARG A 69 1.51 -14.29 -6.44
C ARG A 69 2.40 -14.12 -5.22
N GLU A 70 3.51 -14.83 -5.21
CA GLU A 70 4.57 -14.53 -4.24
C GLU A 70 5.14 -13.13 -4.56
N ILE A 71 5.19 -12.28 -3.55
CA ILE A 71 5.75 -10.94 -3.58
C ILE A 71 6.91 -10.91 -2.60
N ASN A 72 8.08 -10.54 -3.11
CA ASN A 72 9.33 -10.45 -2.36
C ASN A 72 9.81 -9.00 -2.33
N ILE A 73 10.06 -8.48 -1.13
CA ILE A 73 10.57 -7.12 -0.90
C ILE A 73 12.04 -7.19 -0.50
N TYR A 74 12.86 -6.39 -1.18
CA TYR A 74 14.29 -6.25 -0.97
C TYR A 74 14.62 -4.83 -0.52
N SER A 75 15.28 -4.67 0.63
CA SER A 75 15.71 -3.37 1.15
C SER A 75 17.09 -2.92 0.64
N SER A 76 17.88 -3.85 0.09
CA SER A 76 19.25 -3.58 -0.37
C SER A 76 19.60 -4.30 -1.67
N VAL A 77 20.64 -3.82 -2.35
CA VAL A 77 21.18 -4.48 -3.55
C VAL A 77 21.75 -5.86 -3.23
N ASP A 78 22.30 -6.05 -2.03
CA ASP A 78 22.93 -7.31 -1.63
C ASP A 78 21.88 -8.37 -1.31
N SER A 79 20.79 -8.01 -0.64
CA SER A 79 19.65 -8.93 -0.42
C SER A 79 19.01 -9.33 -1.75
N TRP A 80 18.82 -8.39 -2.67
CA TRP A 80 18.29 -8.67 -4.00
C TRP A 80 19.20 -9.60 -4.82
N LYS A 81 20.50 -9.30 -4.93
CA LYS A 81 21.45 -10.12 -5.70
C LYS A 81 21.53 -11.56 -5.20
N ASN A 82 21.37 -11.77 -3.90
CA ASN A 82 21.42 -13.08 -3.26
C ASN A 82 20.05 -13.76 -3.17
N SER A 83 18.98 -13.16 -3.72
CA SER A 83 17.60 -13.67 -3.62
C SER A 83 17.19 -13.97 -2.17
N ASN A 84 17.60 -13.11 -1.24
CA ASN A 84 17.30 -13.22 0.19
C ASN A 84 16.42 -12.05 0.64
N PRO A 85 15.10 -12.08 0.35
CA PRO A 85 14.19 -10.99 0.65
C PRO A 85 14.01 -10.79 2.17
N GLU A 86 13.81 -9.55 2.60
CA GLU A 86 13.46 -9.23 3.99
C GLU A 86 12.00 -9.55 4.29
N ILE A 87 11.13 -9.48 3.28
CA ILE A 87 9.72 -9.86 3.40
C ILE A 87 9.31 -10.69 2.18
N THR A 88 8.71 -11.85 2.44
CA THR A 88 8.00 -12.68 1.46
C THR A 88 6.58 -12.87 1.91
N PHE A 89 5.63 -12.57 1.03
CA PHE A 89 4.20 -12.80 1.27
C PHE A 89 3.47 -13.06 -0.04
N LYS A 90 2.18 -13.35 0.05
CA LYS A 90 1.32 -13.59 -1.10
C LYS A 90 0.29 -12.49 -1.28
N GLY A 91 0.02 -12.13 -2.53
CA GLY A 91 -0.98 -11.13 -2.85
C GLY A 91 -1.20 -10.93 -4.35
N GLU A 92 -2.13 -10.06 -4.68
CA GLU A 92 -2.43 -9.63 -6.04
C GLU A 92 -1.77 -8.29 -6.30
N VAL A 93 -0.92 -8.20 -7.32
CA VAL A 93 -0.29 -6.92 -7.70
C VAL A 93 -1.22 -6.12 -8.60
N CYS A 94 -1.50 -4.87 -8.22
CA CYS A 94 -2.34 -3.95 -8.99
C CYS A 94 -1.47 -3.06 -9.89
N GLU A 95 -0.87 -3.64 -10.95
CA GLU A 95 0.12 -2.93 -11.82
C GLU A 95 -0.40 -1.60 -12.40
N ASN A 96 -1.71 -1.46 -12.60
CA ASN A 96 -2.33 -0.27 -13.20
C ASN A 96 -2.65 0.86 -12.20
N GLU A 97 -2.35 0.67 -10.92
CA GLU A 97 -2.75 1.59 -9.85
C GLU A 97 -1.57 2.25 -9.12
N GLY A 98 -0.34 1.81 -9.40
CA GLY A 98 0.88 2.39 -8.84
C GLY A 98 1.44 3.52 -9.70
N GLY A 99 1.79 4.65 -9.06
CA GLY A 99 2.67 5.66 -9.66
C GLY A 99 4.15 5.23 -9.66
N GLU A 100 5.02 6.08 -10.21
CA GLU A 100 6.47 5.81 -10.40
C GLU A 100 7.23 5.31 -9.16
N SER A 101 6.83 5.73 -7.96
CA SER A 101 7.48 5.33 -6.70
C SER A 101 6.51 4.66 -5.73
N GLN A 102 5.49 3.99 -6.26
CA GLN A 102 4.45 3.34 -5.47
C GLN A 102 4.31 1.89 -5.91
N PHE A 103 4.10 1.01 -4.94
CA PHE A 103 3.75 -0.37 -5.19
C PHE A 103 2.37 -0.63 -4.58
N VAL A 104 1.47 -1.19 -5.39
CA VAL A 104 0.07 -1.40 -5.01
C VAL A 104 -0.26 -2.87 -5.12
N PHE A 105 -0.80 -3.43 -4.05
CA PHE A 105 -1.19 -4.84 -4.01
C PHE A 105 -2.35 -5.07 -3.05
N ILE A 106 -2.98 -6.22 -3.17
CA ILE A 106 -4.00 -6.73 -2.25
C ILE A 106 -3.41 -7.97 -1.58
N ASN A 107 -3.34 -7.98 -0.24
CA ASN A 107 -2.87 -9.16 0.48
C ASN A 107 -3.97 -10.26 0.55
N GLU A 108 -3.61 -11.46 1.01
CA GLU A 108 -4.57 -12.58 1.12
C GLU A 108 -5.74 -12.29 2.06
N ASP A 109 -5.59 -11.36 3.01
CA ASP A 109 -6.65 -10.93 3.93
C ASP A 109 -7.63 -9.91 3.32
N GLY A 110 -7.44 -9.55 2.04
CA GLY A 110 -8.29 -8.62 1.30
C GLY A 110 -8.05 -7.15 1.65
N PHE A 111 -6.93 -6.82 2.29
CA PHE A 111 -6.49 -5.44 2.46
C PHE A 111 -5.75 -4.98 1.22
N LYS A 112 -6.07 -3.78 0.75
CA LYS A 112 -5.35 -3.11 -0.32
C LYS A 112 -4.31 -2.19 0.28
N HIS A 113 -3.09 -2.29 -0.21
CA HIS A 113 -1.92 -1.57 0.25
C HIS A 113 -1.43 -0.66 -0.86
N TYR A 114 -1.29 0.62 -0.54
CA TYR A 114 -0.49 1.56 -1.32
C TYR A 114 0.77 1.84 -0.52
N ILE A 115 1.91 1.27 -0.93
CA ILE A 115 3.19 1.49 -0.25
C ILE A 115 4.12 2.37 -1.08
N SER A 116 4.95 3.13 -0.38
CA SER A 116 6.07 3.86 -0.94
C SER A 116 7.21 2.90 -1.28
N MET A 117 7.87 3.15 -2.42
CA MET A 117 9.14 2.49 -2.74
C MET A 117 10.34 3.15 -2.04
N ASN A 118 10.13 4.19 -1.24
CA ASN A 118 11.21 4.83 -0.48
C ASN A 118 11.80 3.87 0.56
N GLY A 119 13.11 3.62 0.46
CA GLY A 119 13.81 2.67 1.33
C GLY A 119 13.63 1.20 0.92
N ILE A 120 12.92 0.94 -0.18
CA ILE A 120 12.84 -0.37 -0.82
C ILE A 120 13.74 -0.34 -2.05
N TYR A 121 14.68 -1.27 -2.14
CA TYR A 121 15.55 -1.41 -3.29
C TYR A 121 14.82 -2.05 -4.47
N ALA A 122 14.13 -3.17 -4.23
CA ALA A 122 13.40 -3.89 -5.27
C ALA A 122 12.18 -4.60 -4.70
N VAL A 123 11.17 -4.79 -5.55
CA VAL A 123 10.06 -5.72 -5.33
C VAL A 123 10.00 -6.66 -6.52
N THR A 124 9.86 -7.96 -6.28
CA THR A 124 9.71 -8.96 -7.34
C THR A 124 8.45 -9.78 -7.10
N TYR A 125 7.78 -10.16 -8.18
CA TYR A 125 6.60 -11.02 -8.14
C TYR A 125 6.48 -11.82 -9.45
N GLU A 126 5.79 -12.96 -9.38
CA GLU A 126 5.52 -13.81 -10.55
C GLU A 126 4.58 -13.11 -11.54
N ARG A 127 4.85 -13.18 -12.86
CA ARG A 127 4.04 -12.54 -13.90
C ARG A 127 3.07 -13.50 -14.58
#